data_AF-A0A1C6R6G4-F1
#
_entry.id   AF-A0A1C6R6G4-F1
#
_cell.length_a   1.000
_cell.length_b   1.000
_cell.length_c   1.000
_cell.angle_alpha   90.00
_cell.angle_beta   90.00
_cell.angle_gamma   90.00
#
_symmetry.space_group_name_H-M   'P 1'
#
loop_
_entity.id
_entity.type
_entity.pdbx_description
1 polymer ?
#
loop_
_entity_poly.entity_id
_entity_poly.type
_entity_poly.pdbx_seq_one_letter_code
_entity_poly.pdbx_strand_id
1 'polypeptide(L)'
;MGGDISESDARRWSDGLAGLHERFAHRFARSESRKSALAYMRGLLSPLERKNGWTVAEEAGHGGPDRIQRLLNRIDWDADGVLDDVREYVVEHLADP
;
A
#
# COMPACT_ATOMS: atom_id res chain seq x y z
N MET A 1 15.18 23.11 3.18
CA MET A 1 13.94 23.92 3.27
C MET A 1 12.78 22.92 3.21
N GLY A 2 12.41 22.34 4.36
CA GLY A 2 11.26 21.44 4.42
C GLY A 2 10.01 22.30 4.40
N GLY A 3 9.31 22.35 3.26
CA GLY A 3 8.01 23.01 3.21
C GLY A 3 7.08 22.33 4.22
N ASP A 4 6.34 23.15 4.97
CA ASP A 4 5.32 22.64 5.88
C ASP A 4 4.33 21.80 5.05
N ILE A 5 4.14 20.53 5.43
CA ILE A 5 3.25 19.61 4.70
C ILE A 5 1.83 20.06 5.01
N SER A 6 1.15 20.61 4.01
CA SER A 6 -0.24 21.04 4.18
C SER A 6 -1.18 19.84 4.29
N GLU A 7 -2.34 20.05 4.90
CA GLU A 7 -3.41 19.03 4.89
C GLU A 7 -3.80 18.62 3.46
N SER A 8 -3.76 19.57 2.51
CA SER A 8 -3.95 19.30 1.08
C SER A 8 -2.89 18.39 0.48
N ASP A 9 -1.62 18.55 0.87
CA ASP A 9 -0.54 17.66 0.40
C ASP A 9 -0.74 16.24 0.93
N ALA A 10 -1.09 16.12 2.22
CA ALA A 10 -1.38 14.83 2.84
C ALA A 10 -2.55 14.12 2.17
N ARG A 11 -3.64 14.84 1.84
CA ARG A 11 -4.78 14.29 1.10
C ARG A 11 -4.37 13.85 -0.31
N ARG A 12 -3.65 14.71 -1.05
CA ARG A 12 -3.17 14.39 -2.40
C ARG A 12 -2.30 13.13 -2.42
N TRP A 13 -1.40 12.96 -1.45
CA TRP A 13 -0.59 11.75 -1.35
C TRP A 13 -1.39 10.52 -0.95
N SER A 14 -2.36 10.68 -0.04
CA SER A 14 -3.27 9.59 0.33
C SER A 14 -4.11 9.11 -0.86
N ASP A 15 -4.65 10.04 -1.65
CA ASP A 15 -5.42 9.76 -2.86
C ASP A 15 -4.52 9.15 -3.94
N GLY A 16 -3.29 9.66 -4.11
CA GLY A 16 -2.29 9.09 -5.01
C GLY A 16 -1.94 7.64 -4.66
N LEU A 17 -1.74 7.33 -3.37
CA LEU A 17 -1.50 5.97 -2.92
C LEU A 17 -2.72 5.06 -3.17
N ALA A 18 -3.93 5.56 -2.94
CA ALA A 18 -5.16 4.83 -3.24
C ALA A 18 -5.31 4.54 -4.74
N GLY A 19 -5.05 5.54 -5.59
CA GLY A 19 -5.09 5.40 -7.05
C GLY A 19 -4.03 4.43 -7.59
N LEU A 20 -2.81 4.48 -7.05
CA LEU A 20 -1.77 3.49 -7.36
C LEU A 20 -2.21 2.07 -6.97
N HIS A 21 -2.75 1.90 -5.75
CA HIS A 21 -3.27 0.62 -5.31
C HIS A 21 -4.40 0.09 -6.19
N GLU A 22 -5.31 0.97 -6.63
CA GLU A 22 -6.43 0.59 -7.50
C GLU A 22 -5.98 0.01 -8.84
N ARG A 23 -4.87 0.51 -9.42
CA ARG A 23 -4.32 0.00 -10.69
C ARG A 23 -4.05 -1.50 -10.64
N PHE A 24 -3.41 -1.98 -9.58
CA PHE A 24 -3.07 -3.40 -9.43
C PHE A 24 -4.02 -4.17 -8.49
N ALA A 25 -5.11 -3.55 -8.00
CA ALA A 25 -6.06 -4.22 -7.09
C ALA A 25 -6.68 -5.48 -7.70
N HIS A 26 -6.78 -5.53 -9.03
CA HIS A 26 -7.29 -6.68 -9.77
C HIS A 26 -6.38 -7.92 -9.68
N ARG A 27 -5.09 -7.76 -9.31
CA ARG A 27 -4.11 -8.83 -9.07
C ARG A 27 -4.39 -9.66 -7.81
N PHE A 28 -5.30 -9.18 -6.97
CA PHE A 28 -5.78 -9.90 -5.80
C PHE A 28 -7.16 -10.50 -6.07
N ALA A 29 -7.32 -11.80 -5.83
CA ALA A 29 -8.60 -12.48 -6.03
C ALA A 29 -9.71 -12.05 -5.06
N ARG A 30 -9.36 -11.67 -3.82
CA ARG A 30 -10.31 -11.38 -2.73
C ARG A 30 -10.28 -9.91 -2.34
N SER A 31 -11.46 -9.35 -2.04
CA SER A 31 -11.59 -7.96 -1.60
C SER A 31 -10.85 -7.68 -0.29
N GLU A 32 -10.77 -8.68 0.58
CA GLU A 32 -10.11 -8.65 1.86
C GLU A 32 -8.60 -8.54 1.71
N SER A 33 -8.02 -9.24 0.73
CA SER A 33 -6.59 -9.17 0.41
C SER A 33 -6.22 -7.79 -0.13
N ARG A 34 -7.06 -7.23 -1.02
CA ARG A 34 -6.91 -5.85 -1.53
C ARG A 34 -6.87 -4.84 -0.39
N LYS A 35 -7.87 -4.89 0.51
CA LYS A 35 -7.92 -4.00 1.69
C LYS A 35 -6.70 -4.17 2.59
N SER A 36 -6.24 -5.40 2.78
CA SER A 36 -5.06 -5.70 3.60
C SER A 36 -3.77 -5.18 2.95
N ALA A 37 -3.65 -5.24 1.61
CA ALA A 37 -2.52 -4.72 0.87
C ALA A 37 -2.44 -3.18 0.98
N LEU A 38 -3.56 -2.49 0.80
CA LEU A 38 -3.61 -1.04 1.01
C LEU A 38 -3.27 -0.65 2.45
N ALA A 39 -3.82 -1.36 3.45
CA ALA A 39 -3.50 -1.14 4.85
C ALA A 39 -1.99 -1.37 5.13
N TYR A 40 -1.42 -2.42 4.53
CA TYR A 40 0.00 -2.72 4.64
C TYR A 40 0.87 -1.60 4.06
N MET A 41 0.58 -1.12 2.84
CA MET A 41 1.30 0.00 2.22
C MET A 41 1.22 1.28 3.05
N ARG A 42 0.04 1.62 3.58
CA ARG A 42 -0.12 2.76 4.50
C ARG A 42 0.73 2.60 5.75
N GLY A 43 0.74 1.41 6.35
CA GLY A 43 1.58 1.10 7.50
C GLY A 43 3.08 1.16 7.21
N LEU A 44 3.53 0.83 5.99
CA LEU A 44 4.92 0.99 5.59
C LEU A 44 5.33 2.47 5.45
N LEU A 45 4.42 3.32 4.96
CA LEU A 45 4.67 4.75 4.73
C LEU A 45 4.43 5.63 5.96
N SER A 46 3.80 5.10 7.00
CA SER A 46 3.51 5.83 8.24
C SER A 46 4.77 6.12 9.08
N PRO A 47 4.71 6.92 10.15
CA PRO A 47 5.85 7.14 11.05
C PRO A 47 6.09 6.00 12.06
N LEU A 48 5.51 4.80 11.87
CA LEU A 48 5.76 3.68 12.79
C LEU A 48 7.25 3.31 12.84
N GLU A 49 7.80 3.24 14.05
CA GLU A 49 9.20 2.86 14.29
C GLU A 49 9.50 1.43 13.81
N ARG A 50 8.55 0.50 13.97
CA ARG A 50 8.71 -0.91 13.61
C ARG A 50 7.67 -1.35 12.58
N LYS A 51 8.13 -1.77 11.40
CA LYS A 51 7.29 -2.16 10.25
C LYS A 51 7.06 -3.68 10.17
N ASN A 52 6.55 -4.29 11.22
CA ASN A 52 6.19 -5.71 11.19
C ASN A 52 4.67 -5.92 11.09
N GLY A 53 4.26 -7.14 10.76
CA GLY A 53 2.84 -7.47 10.54
C GLY A 53 1.94 -7.25 11.75
N TRP A 54 2.48 -7.23 12.97
CA TRP A 54 1.71 -6.89 14.18
C TRP A 54 1.47 -5.38 14.25
N THR A 55 2.55 -4.59 14.25
CA THR A 55 2.47 -3.13 14.41
C THR A 55 1.70 -2.49 13.27
N VAL A 56 1.84 -3.00 12.04
CA VAL A 56 1.05 -2.53 10.90
C VAL A 56 -0.43 -2.94 11.01
N ALA A 57 -0.74 -4.11 11.58
CA ALA A 57 -2.13 -4.51 11.81
C ALA A 57 -2.81 -3.66 12.89
N GLU A 58 -2.08 -3.31 13.96
CA GLU A 58 -2.57 -2.40 15.00
C GLU A 58 -2.88 -1.01 14.42
N GLU A 59 -1.95 -0.45 13.64
CA GLU A 59 -2.16 0.83 12.94
C GLU A 59 -3.37 0.79 12.00
N ALA A 60 -3.60 -0.35 11.35
CA ALA A 60 -4.78 -0.57 10.50
C ALA A 60 -6.09 -0.83 11.29
N GLY A 61 -6.07 -0.77 12.62
CA GLY A 61 -7.23 -1.00 13.48
C GLY A 61 -7.67 -2.45 13.56
N HIS A 62 -6.79 -3.40 13.27
CA HIS A 62 -7.10 -4.83 13.37
C HIS A 62 -6.83 -5.36 14.78
N GLY A 63 -7.67 -6.26 15.27
CA GLY A 63 -7.49 -6.90 16.59
C GLY A 63 -6.35 -7.91 16.67
N GLY A 64 -5.54 -8.07 15.61
CA GLY A 64 -4.43 -9.02 15.57
C GLY A 64 -3.72 -9.06 14.21
N PRO A 65 -2.53 -9.71 14.15
CA PRO A 65 -1.62 -9.67 13.01
C PRO A 65 -2.10 -10.54 11.83
N ASP A 66 -3.05 -11.46 12.07
CA ASP A 66 -3.40 -12.55 11.15
C ASP A 66 -3.76 -12.08 9.75
N ARG A 67 -4.47 -10.94 9.65
CA ARG A 67 -4.90 -10.41 8.35
C ARG A 67 -3.69 -9.96 7.52
N ILE A 68 -2.76 -9.23 8.11
CA ILE A 68 -1.54 -8.76 7.44
C ILE A 68 -0.56 -9.92 7.22
N GLN A 69 -0.38 -10.80 8.20
CA GLN A 69 0.52 -11.95 8.04
C GLN A 69 0.02 -12.95 6.99
N ARG A 70 -1.30 -13.17 6.87
CA ARG A 70 -1.85 -14.02 5.80
C ARG A 70 -1.61 -13.41 4.43
N LEU A 71 -1.77 -12.10 4.27
CA LEU A 71 -1.45 -11.41 3.03
C LEU A 71 0.00 -11.70 2.60
N LEU A 72 0.95 -11.60 3.52
CA LEU A 72 2.38 -11.72 3.22
C LEU A 72 2.84 -13.17 3.02
N ASN A 73 2.27 -14.13 3.77
CA ASN A 73 2.83 -15.47 3.88
C ASN A 73 1.93 -16.60 3.33
N ARG A 74 0.65 -16.33 3.01
CA ARG A 74 -0.32 -17.39 2.71
C ARG A 74 -1.28 -17.12 1.57
N ILE A 75 -1.61 -15.87 1.31
CA ILE A 75 -2.55 -15.50 0.27
C ILE A 75 -1.82 -15.50 -1.06
N ASP A 76 -2.38 -16.21 -2.03
CA ASP A 76 -1.90 -16.17 -3.40
C ASP A 76 -2.41 -14.90 -4.09
N TRP A 77 -1.49 -14.12 -4.65
CA TRP A 77 -1.74 -12.91 -5.44
C TRP A 77 -0.68 -12.82 -6.53
N ASP A 78 -1.04 -12.25 -7.67
CA ASP A 78 -0.17 -12.18 -8.85
C ASP A 78 0.93 -11.14 -8.62
N ALA A 79 2.04 -11.58 -8.03
CA ALA A 79 3.14 -10.68 -7.64
C ALA A 79 3.91 -10.12 -8.82
N ASP A 80 4.11 -10.92 -9.86
CA ASP A 80 4.75 -10.47 -11.10
C ASP A 80 3.85 -9.44 -11.81
N GLY A 81 2.54 -9.68 -11.86
CA GLY A 81 1.59 -8.71 -12.40
C GLY A 81 1.54 -7.40 -11.63
N VAL A 82 1.58 -7.44 -10.28
CA VAL A 82 1.70 -6.20 -9.47
C VAL A 82 3.01 -5.45 -9.79
N LEU A 83 4.12 -6.17 -9.94
CA LEU A 83 5.40 -5.56 -10.29
C LEU A 83 5.34 -4.86 -11.65
N ASP A 84 4.72 -5.50 -12.65
CA ASP A 84 4.54 -4.91 -13.98
C ASP A 84 3.65 -3.66 -13.94
N ASP A 85 2.51 -3.73 -13.25
CA ASP A 85 1.59 -2.58 -13.11
C ASP A 85 2.27 -1.40 -12.38
N VAL A 86 3.10 -1.67 -11.36
CA VAL A 86 3.86 -0.64 -10.64
C VAL A 86 4.96 -0.04 -11.52
N ARG A 87 5.65 -0.87 -12.33
CA ARG A 87 6.67 -0.39 -13.27
C ARG A 87 6.05 0.54 -14.32
N GLU A 88 4.91 0.16 -14.88
CA GLU A 88 4.17 0.99 -15.83
C GLU A 88 3.79 2.33 -15.19
N TYR A 89 3.22 2.32 -13.98
CA TYR A 89 2.91 3.55 -13.24
C TYR A 89 4.14 4.44 -13.04
N VAL A 90 5.28 3.86 -12.63
CA VAL A 90 6.52 4.62 -12.42
C VAL A 90 7.01 5.24 -13.72
N VAL A 91 7.01 4.50 -14.84
CA VAL A 91 7.40 5.02 -16.14
C VAL A 91 6.48 6.16 -16.57
N GLU A 92 5.16 5.99 -16.46
CA GLU A 92 4.18 7.02 -16.83
C GLU A 92 4.36 8.34 -16.06
N HIS A 93 4.80 8.30 -14.80
CA HIS A 93 4.79 9.48 -13.92
C HIS A 93 6.18 10.06 -13.65
N LEU A 94 7.25 9.26 -13.81
CA LEU A 94 8.60 9.63 -13.39
C LEU A 94 9.65 9.48 -14.49
N ALA A 95 9.31 8.93 -15.67
CA ALA A 95 10.25 8.92 -16.79
C ALA A 95 10.45 10.33 -17.36
N ASP A 96 11.68 10.63 -17.75
CA ASP A 96 11.98 11.83 -18.53
C ASP A 96 11.36 11.71 -19.94
N PRO A 97 10.97 12.84 -20.57
CA PRO A 97 10.41 12.87 -21.93
C PRO A 97 11.35 12.31 -23.01
#